data_AF-A0A2X3CZC3-F1
#
_entry.id   AF-A0A2X3CZC3-F1
#
_cell.length_a   1.000
_cell.length_b   1.000
_cell.length_c   1.000
_cell.angle_alpha   90.00
_cell.angle_beta   90.00
_cell.angle_gamma   90.00
#
_symmetry.space_group_name_H-M   'P 1'
#
loop_
_entity.id
_entity.type
_entity.pdbx_description
1 polymer ?
#
loop_
_entity_poly.entity_id
_entity_poly.type
_entity_poly.pdbx_seq_one_letter_code
_entity_poly.pdbx_strand_id
1 'polypeptide(L)'
;MTTQLEQAWEIAKQRYAAVGVDVEEALRQLDRLPVSMHCWQGDDVAGFENPAGSLTGGIQATGNYPGKARNAEELRADLEQALSLIPGPKRLNLHAIYLESDAPVARNEIKPEHFKNWVTWGESQQTGA
;
A
#
# COMPACT_ATOMS: atom_id res chain seq x y z
N MET A 1 18.22 21.17 22.81
CA MET A 1 16.85 21.17 23.37
C MET A 1 16.20 19.86 22.99
N THR A 2 15.69 19.09 23.95
CA THR A 2 14.88 17.91 23.67
C THR A 2 13.49 18.34 23.19
N THR A 3 12.89 17.59 22.27
CA THR A 3 11.57 17.92 21.70
C THR A 3 10.46 17.58 22.71
N GLN A 4 9.26 18.15 22.51
CA GLN A 4 8.07 17.75 23.29
C GLN A 4 7.78 16.24 23.11
N LEU A 5 8.06 15.70 21.93
CA LEU A 5 7.93 14.28 21.62
C LEU A 5 8.89 13.42 22.46
N GLU A 6 10.16 13.83 22.58
CA GLU A 6 11.16 13.13 23.38
C GLU A 6 10.75 13.07 24.86
N GLN A 7 10.28 14.19 25.41
CA GLN A 7 9.81 14.24 26.79
C GLN A 7 8.61 13.33 27.03
N ALA A 8 7.64 13.34 26.10
CA ALA A 8 6.47 12.47 26.18
C ALA A 8 6.85 10.98 26.04
N TRP A 9 7.79 10.66 25.15
CA TRP A 9 8.33 9.31 24.96
C TRP A 9 8.95 8.77 26.23
N GLU A 10 9.84 9.53 26.88
CA GLU A 10 10.51 9.10 28.11
C GLU A 10 9.52 8.87 29.27
N ILE A 11 8.49 9.73 29.39
CA ILE A 11 7.41 9.52 30.35
C ILE A 11 6.64 8.24 30.04
N ALA A 12 6.28 7.99 28.77
CA ALA A 12 5.56 6.80 28.37
C ALA A 12 6.38 5.52 28.62
N LYS A 13 7.67 5.54 28.27
CA LYS A 13 8.62 4.45 28.49
C LYS A 13 8.66 4.00 29.94
N GLN A 14 8.74 4.95 30.88
CA GLN A 14 8.69 4.65 32.32
C GLN A 14 7.34 4.06 32.76
N ARG A 15 6.22 4.57 32.21
CA ARG A 15 4.86 4.10 32.55
C ARG A 15 4.62 2.67 32.08
N TYR A 16 5.09 2.30 30.90
CA TYR A 16 5.01 0.92 30.40
C TYR A 16 5.98 -0.02 31.13
N ALA A 17 7.19 0.44 31.44
CA ALA A 17 8.14 -0.35 32.22
C ALA A 17 7.60 -0.73 33.61
N ALA A 18 6.83 0.16 34.25
CA ALA A 18 6.19 -0.10 35.54
C ALA A 18 5.18 -1.28 35.53
N VAL A 19 4.69 -1.68 34.36
CA VAL A 19 3.82 -2.85 34.17
C VAL A 19 4.52 -3.99 33.42
N GLY A 20 5.86 -3.94 33.33
CA GLY A 20 6.68 -5.01 32.74
C GLY A 20 6.73 -5.00 31.21
N VAL A 21 6.41 -3.88 30.55
CA VAL A 21 6.45 -3.75 29.09
C VAL A 21 7.68 -2.95 28.66
N ASP A 22 8.53 -3.55 27.82
CA ASP A 22 9.62 -2.86 27.11
C ASP A 22 9.09 -2.25 25.80
N VAL A 23 8.98 -0.92 25.77
CA VAL A 23 8.49 -0.18 24.59
C VAL A 23 9.49 -0.19 23.44
N GLU A 24 10.79 -0.33 23.70
CA GLU A 24 11.80 -0.43 22.64
C GLU A 24 11.66 -1.79 21.95
N GLU A 25 11.38 -2.85 22.72
CA GLU A 25 11.05 -4.17 22.16
C GLU A 25 9.72 -4.13 21.40
N ALA A 26 8.71 -3.43 21.92
CA ALA A 26 7.44 -3.29 21.22
C ALA A 26 7.61 -2.64 19.83
N LEU A 27 8.45 -1.61 19.71
CA LEU A 27 8.76 -0.98 18.42
C LEU A 27 9.53 -1.94 17.49
N ARG A 28 10.53 -2.67 18.01
CA ARG A 28 11.24 -3.70 17.22
C ARG A 28 10.30 -4.79 16.71
N GLN A 29 9.31 -5.18 17.50
CA GLN A 29 8.31 -6.18 17.10
C GLN A 29 7.34 -5.60 16.06
N LEU A 30 6.95 -4.33 16.20
CA LEU A 30 6.09 -3.65 15.23
C LEU A 30 6.73 -3.62 13.83
N ASP A 31 8.04 -3.38 13.75
CA ASP A 31 8.80 -3.38 12.49
C ASP A 31 8.91 -4.74 11.80
N ARG A 32 8.40 -5.81 12.42
CA ARG A 32 8.35 -7.17 11.86
C ARG A 32 6.96 -7.56 11.33
N LEU A 33 5.98 -6.67 11.47
CA LEU A 33 4.58 -6.94 11.14
C LEU A 33 4.17 -6.13 9.89
N PRO A 34 4.44 -6.63 8.66
CA PRO A 34 4.07 -5.93 7.45
C PRO A 34 2.57 -5.82 7.28
N VAL A 35 2.11 -4.62 6.90
CA VAL A 35 0.71 -4.40 6.48
C VAL A 35 0.65 -4.43 4.95
N SER A 36 -0.19 -5.32 4.40
CA SER A 36 -0.41 -5.41 2.96
C SER A 36 -1.51 -4.45 2.52
N MET A 37 -1.12 -3.35 1.88
CA MET A 37 -2.03 -2.32 1.39
C MET A 37 -2.67 -2.78 0.07
N HIS A 38 -3.99 -2.70 0.00
CA HIS A 38 -4.75 -2.95 -1.22
C HIS A 38 -4.51 -1.90 -2.31
N CYS A 39 -4.18 -2.32 -3.54
CA CYS A 39 -3.95 -1.41 -4.66
C CYS A 39 -5.23 -0.70 -5.13
N TRP A 40 -6.38 -1.37 -5.03
CA TRP A 40 -7.64 -0.93 -5.63
C TRP A 40 -8.29 0.28 -4.97
N GLN A 41 -7.76 0.70 -3.83
CA GLN A 41 -8.19 1.95 -3.19
C GLN A 41 -7.77 3.18 -4.01
N GLY A 42 -6.70 3.09 -4.81
CA GLY A 42 -6.20 4.26 -5.55
C GLY A 42 -7.02 4.64 -6.79
N ASP A 43 -7.86 3.74 -7.29
CA ASP A 43 -8.58 3.92 -8.57
C ASP A 43 -10.05 3.47 -8.53
N ASP A 44 -10.62 3.27 -7.33
CA ASP A 44 -11.99 2.79 -7.12
C ASP A 44 -12.27 1.41 -7.74
N VAL A 45 -11.27 0.50 -7.71
CA VAL A 45 -11.39 -0.87 -8.27
C VAL A 45 -11.62 -0.89 -9.79
N ALA A 46 -11.17 0.15 -10.51
CA ALA A 46 -11.33 0.21 -11.95
C ALA A 46 -10.42 -0.78 -12.68
N GLY A 47 -9.17 -0.92 -12.23
CA GLY A 47 -8.12 -1.64 -12.92
C GLY A 47 -7.74 -1.00 -14.26
N PHE A 48 -6.88 -1.69 -15.02
CA PHE A 48 -6.35 -1.21 -16.31
C PHE A 48 -6.78 -2.08 -17.50
N GLU A 49 -7.47 -3.19 -17.24
CA GLU A 49 -8.07 -4.03 -18.29
C GLU A 49 -9.21 -3.31 -19.03
N ASN A 50 -10.07 -2.61 -18.30
CA ASN A 50 -11.17 -1.82 -18.85
C ASN A 50 -11.51 -0.64 -17.91
N PRO A 51 -10.68 0.42 -17.88
CA PRO A 51 -10.81 1.51 -16.90
C PRO A 51 -12.10 2.33 -17.04
N ALA A 52 -12.80 2.23 -18.18
CA ALA A 52 -14.10 2.87 -18.41
C ALA A 52 -15.30 1.97 -18.02
N GLY A 53 -15.05 0.71 -17.67
CA GLY A 53 -16.07 -0.24 -17.24
C GLY A 53 -16.69 0.15 -15.90
N SER A 54 -17.95 -0.22 -15.70
CA SER A 54 -18.58 -0.11 -14.38
C SER A 54 -18.10 -1.22 -13.46
N LEU A 55 -17.94 -0.90 -12.17
CA LEU A 55 -17.70 -1.90 -11.14
C LEU A 55 -18.94 -2.81 -11.00
N THR A 56 -18.72 -4.13 -10.97
CA THR A 56 -19.77 -5.15 -10.88
C THR A 56 -19.41 -6.22 -9.84
N GLY A 57 -20.20 -7.28 -9.71
CA GLY A 57 -19.89 -8.39 -8.80
C GLY A 57 -20.37 -8.19 -7.36
N GLY A 58 -21.30 -7.25 -7.13
CA GLY A 58 -21.92 -7.01 -5.82
C GLY A 58 -21.14 -6.08 -4.90
N ILE A 59 -20.06 -5.46 -5.39
CA ILE A 59 -19.28 -4.45 -4.68
C ILE A 59 -19.40 -3.09 -5.38
N GLN A 60 -19.23 -2.00 -4.63
CA GLN A 60 -19.32 -0.64 -5.12
C GLN A 60 -18.29 0.25 -4.40
N ALA A 61 -17.65 1.15 -5.15
CA ALA A 61 -17.01 2.33 -4.61
C ALA A 61 -18.01 3.48 -4.67
N THR A 62 -18.13 4.26 -3.58
CA THR A 62 -19.13 5.32 -3.45
C THR A 62 -18.48 6.67 -3.21
N GLY A 63 -19.04 7.72 -3.81
CA GLY A 63 -18.47 9.07 -3.78
C GLY A 63 -17.79 9.42 -5.10
N ASN A 64 -17.70 10.72 -5.40
CA ASN A 64 -17.11 11.25 -6.65
C ASN A 64 -15.93 12.18 -6.33
N TYR A 65 -15.06 11.77 -5.40
CA TYR A 65 -13.89 12.57 -5.06
C TYR A 65 -12.92 12.59 -6.26
N PRO A 66 -12.44 13.77 -6.72
CA PRO A 66 -11.57 13.84 -7.88
C PRO A 66 -10.16 13.31 -7.58
N GLY A 67 -9.44 12.91 -8.62
CA GLY A 67 -8.01 12.59 -8.53
C GLY A 67 -7.66 11.10 -8.43
N LYS A 68 -8.62 10.19 -8.66
CA LYS A 68 -8.32 8.75 -8.73
C LYS A 68 -7.30 8.44 -9.83
N ALA A 69 -6.41 7.48 -9.58
CA ALA A 69 -5.43 7.02 -10.56
C ALA A 69 -6.12 6.41 -11.79
N ARG A 70 -5.56 6.65 -12.97
CA ARG A 70 -6.12 6.19 -14.25
C ARG A 70 -5.25 5.16 -14.96
N ASN A 71 -4.04 4.95 -14.47
CA ASN A 71 -3.06 4.02 -15.02
C ASN A 71 -2.07 3.60 -13.91
N ALA A 72 -1.20 2.65 -14.22
CA ALA A 72 -0.26 2.09 -13.26
C ALA A 72 0.79 3.10 -12.78
N GLU A 73 1.18 4.07 -13.61
CA GLU A 73 2.15 5.12 -13.24
C GLU A 73 1.57 6.08 -12.20
N GLU A 74 0.36 6.57 -12.43
CA GLU A 74 -0.38 7.39 -11.47
C GLU A 74 -0.62 6.62 -10.16
N LEU A 75 -1.04 5.36 -10.24
CA LEU A 75 -1.29 4.55 -9.06
C LEU A 75 -0.01 4.32 -8.24
N ARG A 76 1.14 4.10 -8.89
CA ARG A 76 2.43 3.99 -8.21
C ARG A 76 2.82 5.31 -7.53
N ALA A 77 2.61 6.46 -8.18
CA ALA A 77 2.89 7.77 -7.58
C ALA A 77 2.02 8.03 -6.35
N ASP A 78 0.72 7.71 -6.42
CA ASP A 78 -0.20 7.81 -5.28
C ASP A 78 0.20 6.89 -4.13
N LEU A 79 0.61 5.66 -4.46
CA LEU A 79 1.14 4.70 -3.48
C LEU A 79 2.42 5.23 -2.83
N GLU A 80 3.38 5.75 -3.59
CA GLU A 80 4.62 6.33 -3.04
C GLU A 80 4.34 7.46 -2.04
N GLN A 81 3.40 8.35 -2.38
CA GLN A 81 2.98 9.40 -1.46
C GLN A 81 2.39 8.81 -0.17
N ALA A 82 1.53 7.79 -0.26
CA ALA A 82 0.97 7.13 0.91
C ALA A 82 2.05 6.40 1.73
N LEU A 83 2.94 5.67 1.07
CA LEU A 83 4.03 4.91 1.70
C LEU A 83 4.99 5.83 2.46
N SER A 84 5.23 7.06 1.97
CA SER A 84 6.07 8.07 2.65
C SER A 84 5.49 8.57 3.98
N LEU A 85 4.16 8.45 4.16
CA LEU A 85 3.44 8.94 5.33
C LEU A 85 3.15 7.85 6.37
N ILE A 86 3.38 6.58 6.03
CA ILE A 86 3.06 5.43 6.88
C ILE A 86 4.38 4.79 7.35
N PRO A 87 4.66 4.71 8.66
CA PRO A 87 5.89 4.08 9.16
C PRO A 87 5.85 2.55 9.04
N GLY A 88 7.02 1.92 9.16
CA GLY A 88 7.15 0.47 9.26
C GLY A 88 7.04 -0.29 7.94
N PRO A 89 7.11 -1.63 8.01
CA PRO A 89 7.09 -2.51 6.83
C PRO A 89 5.72 -2.53 6.14
N LYS A 90 5.73 -2.49 4.82
CA LYS A 90 4.53 -2.46 3.99
C LYS A 90 4.68 -3.41 2.82
N ARG A 91 3.55 -3.94 2.35
CA ARG A 91 3.46 -4.75 1.13
C ARG A 91 2.35 -4.19 0.25
N LEU A 92 2.37 -4.49 -1.04
CA LEU A 92 1.28 -4.16 -1.95
C LEU A 92 0.49 -5.45 -2.28
N ASN A 93 -0.83 -5.39 -2.11
CA ASN A 93 -1.74 -6.45 -2.54
C ASN A 93 -2.34 -6.06 -3.91
N LEU A 94 -1.93 -6.78 -4.96
CA LEU A 94 -2.35 -6.54 -6.33
C LEU A 94 -3.49 -7.46 -6.76
N HIS A 95 -4.44 -6.90 -7.48
CA HIS A 95 -5.46 -7.67 -8.20
C HIS A 95 -5.03 -7.88 -9.66
N ALA A 96 -5.46 -8.98 -10.28
CA ALA A 96 -5.06 -9.32 -11.66
C ALA A 96 -5.45 -8.25 -12.70
N ILE A 97 -6.49 -7.44 -12.44
CA ILE A 97 -6.97 -6.39 -13.34
C ILE A 97 -6.02 -5.18 -13.41
N TYR A 98 -4.98 -5.13 -12.56
CA TYR A 98 -3.93 -4.11 -12.56
C TYR A 98 -2.73 -4.51 -13.42
N LEU A 99 -2.89 -5.50 -14.30
CA LEU A 99 -1.86 -5.87 -15.27
C LEU A 99 -1.49 -4.68 -16.18
N GLU A 100 -0.25 -4.65 -16.66
CA GLU A 100 0.25 -3.69 -17.63
C GLU A 100 0.53 -4.41 -18.96
N SER A 101 -0.11 -3.96 -20.04
CA SER A 101 0.06 -4.51 -21.39
C SER A 101 -0.34 -3.48 -22.44
N ASP A 102 0.36 -3.45 -23.58
CA ASP A 102 0.04 -2.57 -24.72
C ASP A 102 -1.22 -3.02 -25.48
N ALA A 103 -1.57 -4.30 -25.35
CA ALA A 103 -2.75 -4.89 -25.97
C ALA A 103 -3.64 -5.58 -24.92
N PRO A 104 -4.96 -5.69 -25.14
CA PRO A 104 -5.85 -6.42 -24.25
C PRO A 104 -5.40 -7.88 -24.07
N VAL A 105 -5.39 -8.35 -22.82
CA VAL A 105 -5.05 -9.73 -22.45
C VAL A 105 -6.25 -10.37 -21.79
N ALA A 106 -6.67 -11.54 -22.28
CA ALA A 106 -7.75 -12.28 -21.64
C ALA A 106 -7.31 -12.75 -20.24
N ARG A 107 -8.22 -12.73 -19.26
CA ARG A 107 -7.88 -13.06 -17.86
C ARG A 107 -7.28 -14.46 -17.67
N ASN A 108 -7.64 -15.41 -18.52
CA ASN A 108 -7.10 -16.76 -18.52
C ASN A 108 -5.72 -16.89 -19.19
N GLU A 109 -5.21 -15.81 -19.76
CA GLU A 109 -3.92 -15.75 -20.48
C GLU A 109 -2.90 -14.84 -19.80
N ILE A 110 -3.21 -14.29 -18.61
CA ILE A 110 -2.29 -13.44 -17.86
C ILE A 110 -1.00 -14.18 -17.49
N LYS A 111 0.13 -13.50 -17.65
CA LYS A 111 1.48 -14.00 -17.37
C LYS A 111 2.27 -13.06 -16.46
N PRO A 112 3.38 -13.54 -15.86
CA PRO A 112 4.25 -12.71 -15.04
C PRO A 112 4.78 -11.44 -15.73
N GLU A 113 4.95 -11.48 -17.06
CA GLU A 113 5.43 -10.33 -17.83
C GLU A 113 4.53 -9.09 -17.70
N HIS A 114 3.22 -9.28 -17.52
CA HIS A 114 2.27 -8.16 -17.35
C HIS A 114 2.33 -7.52 -15.96
N PHE A 115 3.12 -8.08 -15.04
CA PHE A 115 3.36 -7.55 -13.70
C PHE A 115 4.84 -7.20 -13.48
N LYS A 116 5.66 -7.25 -14.53
CA LYS A 116 7.10 -6.97 -14.43
C LYS A 116 7.38 -5.60 -13.81
N ASN A 117 6.66 -4.57 -14.26
CA ASN A 117 6.82 -3.21 -13.75
C ASN A 117 6.44 -3.11 -12.27
N TRP A 118 5.39 -3.83 -11.84
CA TRP A 118 5.01 -3.93 -10.43
C TRP A 118 6.07 -4.59 -9.56
N VAL A 119 6.71 -5.66 -10.05
CA VAL A 119 7.81 -6.32 -9.34
C VAL A 119 9.01 -5.39 -9.22
N THR A 120 9.44 -4.78 -10.32
CA THR A 120 10.57 -3.83 -10.32
C THR A 120 10.32 -2.64 -9.41
N TRP A 121 9.10 -2.09 -9.42
CA TRP A 121 8.72 -1.01 -8.51
C TRP A 121 8.65 -1.46 -7.04
N GLY A 122 8.11 -2.66 -6.77
CA GLY A 122 8.03 -3.21 -5.42
C GLY A 122 9.41 -3.40 -4.79
N GLU A 123 10.38 -3.87 -5.59
CA GLU A 123 11.78 -3.97 -5.19
C GLU A 123 12.38 -2.59 -4.85
N SER A 124 12.14 -1.56 -5.67
CA SER A 124 12.68 -0.22 -5.40
C SER A 124 12.07 0.44 -4.16
N GLN A 125 10.80 0.15 -3.86
CA GLN A 125 10.10 0.67 -2.68
C GLN A 125 10.28 -0.20 -1.43
N GLN A 126 11.05 -1.28 -1.50
CA GLN A 126 11.15 -2.31 -0.44
C GLN A 126 9.79 -2.87 -0.01
N THR A 127 8.80 -2.80 -0.89
CA THR A 127 7.47 -3.39 -0.70
C THR A 127 7.50 -4.79 -1.31
N GLY A 128 8.08 -5.74 -0.58
CA GLY A 128 8.19 -7.11 -1.06
C GLY A 128 6.82 -7.77 -1.30
N ALA A 129 6.75 -8.62 -2.33
CA ALA A 129 5.73 -9.66 -2.48
C ALA A 129 6.07 -10.93 -1.69
#